data_AF-A0A382RZ94-F1
#
_entry.id   AF-A0A382RZ94-F1
#
_cell.length_a   1.000
_cell.length_b   1.000
_cell.length_c   1.000
_cell.angle_alpha   90.00
_cell.angle_beta   90.00
_cell.angle_gamma   90.00
#
_symmetry.space_group_name_H-M   'P 1'
#
loop_
_entity.id
_entity.type
_entity.pdbx_description
1 polymer ?
#
loop_
_entity_poly.entity_id
_entity_poly.type
_entity_poly.pdbx_seq_one_letter_code
_entity_poly.pdbx_strand_id
1 'polypeptide(L)' 'MPASGLDEEGDAQKVRDILNPATAVVLATPEYHRSYSSVIKLVIENLGFPSGLSGKPVAMPGVAVGAHRRHQVP' A
#
# COMPACT_ATOMS: atom_id res chain seq x y z
N MET A 1 15.05 9.35 -30.56
CA MET A 1 14.95 9.57 -29.11
C MET A 1 13.53 9.17 -28.72
N PRO A 2 13.26 7.97 -28.17
CA PRO A 2 11.94 7.72 -27.62
C PRO A 2 11.76 8.53 -26.34
N ALA A 3 10.58 9.14 -26.20
CA ALA A 3 10.20 10.03 -25.12
C ALA A 3 9.56 9.27 -23.95
N SER A 4 9.74 9.82 -22.75
CA SER A 4 8.77 9.90 -21.65
C SER A 4 7.95 8.66 -21.26
N GLY A 5 8.22 8.09 -20.08
CA GLY A 5 7.21 7.48 -19.21
C GLY A 5 6.63 6.11 -19.60
N LEU A 6 7.16 5.42 -20.60
CA LEU A 6 6.63 4.12 -21.04
C LEU A 6 7.30 2.92 -20.34
N ASP A 7 8.20 3.18 -19.39
CA ASP A 7 8.79 2.20 -18.49
C ASP A 7 8.01 2.04 -17.16
N GLU A 8 6.97 2.85 -16.94
CA GLU A 8 6.10 2.83 -15.75
C GLU A 8 5.30 1.53 -15.59
N GLU A 9 5.02 0.80 -16.68
CA GLU A 9 4.31 -0.49 -16.60
C GLU A 9 5.12 -1.57 -15.85
N GLY A 10 6.46 -1.51 -15.86
CA GLY A 10 7.29 -2.60 -15.35
C GLY A 10 7.11 -2.86 -13.86
N ASP A 11 7.23 -1.83 -13.03
CA ASP A 11 7.20 -2.00 -11.57
C ASP A 11 5.79 -2.16 -11.01
N ALA A 12 4.82 -1.42 -11.56
CA ALA A 12 3.42 -1.61 -11.20
C ALA A 12 2.92 -3.00 -11.60
N GLN A 13 3.34 -3.53 -12.76
CA GLN A 13 3.01 -4.90 -13.17
C GLN A 13 3.65 -5.94 -12.24
N LYS A 14 4.93 -5.80 -11.87
CA LYS A 14 5.58 -6.70 -10.88
C LYS A 14 4.83 -6.74 -9.56
N VAL A 15 4.39 -5.58 -9.06
CA VAL A 15 3.60 -5.49 -7.82
C VAL A 15 2.26 -6.20 -7.98
N ARG A 16 1.56 -6.01 -9.11
CA ARG A 16 0.31 -6.73 -9.41
C ARG A 16 0.53 -8.24 -9.50
N ASP A 17 1.60 -8.70 -10.13
CA ASP A 17 1.91 -10.12 -10.29
C ASP A 17 2.18 -10.80 -8.94
N ILE A 18 2.75 -10.08 -7.97
CA ILE A 18 2.92 -10.56 -6.60
C ILE A 18 1.58 -10.53 -5.84
N LEU A 19 0.82 -9.45 -5.97
CA LEU A 19 -0.41 -9.26 -5.20
C LEU A 19 -1.55 -10.15 -5.68
N ASN A 20 -1.71 -10.35 -6.99
CA ASN A 20 -2.84 -11.06 -7.60
C ASN A 20 -3.05 -12.48 -7.04
N PRO A 21 -2.03 -13.35 -6.94
CA PRO A 21 -2.17 -14.68 -6.36
C PRO A 21 -2.19 -14.68 -4.81
N ALA A 22 -1.91 -13.55 -4.16
CA ALA A 22 -1.84 -13.51 -2.69
C ALA A 22 -3.22 -13.72 -2.05
N THR A 23 -3.25 -14.56 -1.01
CA THR A 23 -4.46 -14.81 -0.21
C THR A 23 -4.82 -13.63 0.68
N ALA A 24 -3.82 -12.92 1.21
CA ALA A 24 -3.97 -11.77 2.09
C ALA A 24 -2.76 -10.83 1.96
N VAL A 25 -2.90 -9.58 2.39
CA VAL A 25 -1.86 -8.55 2.26
C VAL A 25 -1.61 -7.87 3.61
N VAL A 26 -0.32 -7.72 3.97
CA VAL A 26 0.11 -6.93 5.13
C VAL A 26 0.93 -5.74 4.62
N LEU A 27 0.45 -4.52 4.86
CA LEU A 27 1.14 -3.28 4.49
C LEU A 27 1.88 -2.73 5.70
N ALA A 28 3.18 -3.00 5.79
CA ALA A 28 4.02 -2.49 6.86
C ALA A 28 4.60 -1.11 6.51
N THR A 29 4.26 -0.09 7.30
CA THR A 29 4.79 1.27 7.14
C THR A 29 4.82 1.97 8.50
N PRO A 30 5.86 2.75 8.81
CA PRO A 30 5.83 3.62 9.97
C PRO A 30 4.69 4.63 9.85
N GLU A 31 4.17 5.07 11.00
CA GLU A 31 3.27 6.21 11.03
C GLU A 31 4.06 7.49 10.73
N TYR A 32 3.67 8.16 9.64
CA TYR A 32 4.16 9.48 9.27
C TYR A 32 3.01 10.47 9.36
N HIS A 33 3.10 11.44 10.28
CA HIS A 33 2.06 12.48 10.47
C HIS A 33 0.63 11.94 10.63
N ARG A 34 0.45 10.80 11.32
CA ARG A 34 -0.84 10.11 11.49
C ARG A 34 -1.41 9.48 10.22
N SER A 35 -0.54 9.17 9.27
CA SER A 35 -0.87 8.45 8.04
C SER A 35 0.24 7.43 7.71
N TYR A 36 0.04 6.68 6.64
CA TYR A 36 1.06 5.85 6.01
C TYR A 36 1.96 6.69 5.10
N SER A 37 3.13 6.13 4.74
CA SER A 37 4.05 6.76 3.79
C SER A 37 3.40 7.06 2.44
N SER A 38 3.74 8.19 1.81
CA SER A 38 3.32 8.52 0.43
C SER A 38 3.69 7.44 -0.59
N VAL A 39 4.72 6.64 -0.33
CA VAL A 39 5.08 5.51 -1.20
C VAL A 39 3.98 4.43 -1.16
N ILE A 40 3.43 4.13 0.02
CA ILE A 40 2.29 3.19 0.14
C ILE A 40 1.06 3.74 -0.58
N LYS A 41 0.84 5.07 -0.53
CA LYS A 41 -0.21 5.72 -1.31
C LYS A 41 -0.04 5.47 -2.81
N LEU A 42 1.16 5.76 -3.35
CA LEU A 42 1.46 5.55 -4.76
C LEU A 42 1.29 4.10 -5.18
N VAL A 43 1.72 3.15 -4.35
CA VAL A 43 1.50 1.72 -4.61
C VAL A 43 0.02 1.40 -4.75
N ILE A 44 -0.82 1.84 -3.80
CA ILE A 44 -2.27 1.60 -3.81
C ILE A 44 -2.94 2.21 -5.05
N GLU A 45 -2.59 3.45 -5.39
CA GLU A 45 -3.13 4.16 -6.55
C GLU A 45 -2.77 3.46 -7.87
N ASN A 46 -1.60 2.81 -7.93
CA ASN A 46 -1.13 2.09 -9.11
C ASN A 46 -1.68 0.66 -9.22
N LEU A 47 -2.52 0.17 -8.31
CA LEU A 47 -3.07 -1.20 -8.42
C LEU A 47 -4.18 -1.35 -9.48
N GLY A 48 -4.66 -0.25 -10.06
CA GLY A 48 -5.73 -0.27 -11.07
C GLY A 48 -7.12 -0.55 -10.48
N PHE A 49 -8.12 -0.72 -11.37
CA PHE A 49 -9.50 -1.00 -10.97
C PHE A 49 -10.06 -2.23 -11.72
N PRO A 50 -10.75 -3.17 -11.03
CA PRO A 50 -10.82 -3.28 -9.58
C PRO A 50 -9.41 -3.48 -8.99
N SER A 51 -9.18 -2.91 -7.80
CA SER A 51 -7.85 -2.97 -7.16
C SER A 51 -7.38 -4.42 -6.98
N GLY A 52 -6.08 -4.67 -7.12
CA GLY A 52 -5.47 -5.96 -6.78
C GLY A 52 -5.67 -6.40 -5.31
N LEU A 53 -6.14 -5.51 -4.43
CA LEU A 53 -6.55 -5.78 -3.06
C LEU A 53 -8.04 -6.17 -2.91
N SER A 54 -8.83 -6.04 -3.97
CA SER A 54 -10.27 -6.32 -3.95
C SER A 54 -10.54 -7.76 -3.52
N GLY A 55 -11.42 -7.93 -2.53
CA GLY A 55 -11.78 -9.25 -2.00
C GLY A 55 -10.72 -9.93 -1.12
N LYS A 56 -9.56 -9.30 -0.90
CA LYS A 56 -8.48 -9.85 -0.06
C LYS A 56 -8.49 -9.24 1.33
N PRO A 57 -8.29 -10.03 2.41
CA PRO A 57 -7.99 -9.48 3.72
C PRO A 57 -6.73 -8.61 3.68
N VAL A 58 -6.82 -7.38 4.22
CA VAL A 58 -5.69 -6.44 4.30
C VAL A 58 -5.49 -6.00 5.74
N ALA A 59 -4.25 -6.09 6.23
CA ALA A 59 -3.84 -5.59 7.55
C ALA A 59 -2.74 -4.52 7.40
N MET A 60 -2.77 -3.52 8.27
CA MET A 60 -1.74 -2.47 8.36
C MET A 60 -1.33 -2.31 9.83
N PRO A 61 -0.17 -2.86 10.26
CA PRO A 61 0.31 -2.67 11.63
C PRO A 61 0.65 -1.21 11.88
N GLY A 62 0.07 -0.62 12.93
CA GLY A 62 0.41 0.74 13.35
C GLY A 62 1.73 0.75 14.09
N VAL A 63 2.79 1.28 13.46
CA VAL A 63 4.10 1.50 14.09
C VAL A 63 4.27 3.01 14.31
N ALA A 64 3.87 3.48 15.49
CA ALA A 64 3.98 4.88 15.88
C ALA A 64 5.26 5.11 16.72
N VAL A 65 6.10 6.06 16.32
CA VAL A 65 7.20 6.55 17.16
C VAL A 65 6.63 7.59 18.14
N GLY A 66 5.85 7.12 19.11
CA GLY A 66 5.16 7.96 20.10
C GLY A 66 3.93 7.26 20.68
N ALA A 67 3.53 7.64 21.90
CA ALA A 67 2.34 7.08 22.54
C ALA A 67 1.07 7.56 21.83
N HIS A 68 0.66 6.85 20.78
CA HIS A 68 -0.69 6.97 20.26
C HIS A 68 -1.65 6.34 21.28
N ARG A 69 -2.06 7.11 22.29
CA ARG A 69 -3.17 6.69 23.15
C ARG A 69 -4.42 6.59 22.28
N ARG A 70 -4.91 5.38 22.04
CA ARG A 70 -6.33 5.23 21.74
C ARG A 70 -7.09 5.77 22.94
N HIS A 71 -8.13 6.57 22.72
CA HIS A 71 -9.18 6.71 23.72
C HIS A 71 -9.75 5.31 23.92
N GLN A 72 -9.29 4.62 24.96
CA GLN A 72 -9.95 3.45 25.48
C GLN A 72 -11.16 4.00 26.22
N VAL A 73 -12.32 3.96 25.55
CA VAL A 73 -13.60 4.11 26.23
C VAL A 73 -13.69 2.90 27.19
N PRO A 74 -14.01 3.12 28.47
CA PRO A 74 -14.08 2.06 29.48
C PRO A 74 -15.07 0.96 29.10
#